data_AF-A0A1E3GSD4-F1
#
_entry.id   AF-A0A1E3GSD4-F1
#
_cell.length_a   1.000
_cell.length_b   1.000
_cell.length_c   1.000
_cell.angle_alpha   90.00
_cell.angle_beta   90.00
_cell.angle_gamma   90.00
#
_symmetry.space_group_name_H-M   'P 1'
#
loop_
_entity.id
_entity.type
_entity.pdbx_description
1 polymer ?
#
loop_
_entity_poly.entity_id
_entity_poly.type
_entity_poly.pdbx_seq_one_letter_code
_entity_poly.pdbx_strand_id
1 'polypeptide(L)'
;MRLPTPHLHRLLVLPLFIALTGCAAYSVVNSDRYSGSSSAVPAEYIPSPGFCRIWYKNRTPEQQPAQGDCDKLKQDVPENAVLLKG
;
A
#
# COMPACT_ATOMS: atom_id res chain seq x y z
N MET A 1 -5.60 -37.22 -62.37
CA MET A 1 -6.67 -36.64 -61.53
C MET A 1 -6.01 -35.74 -60.50
N ARG A 2 -6.39 -34.46 -60.45
CA ARG A 2 -5.83 -33.44 -59.54
C ARG A 2 -6.36 -33.69 -58.13
N LEU A 3 -5.48 -33.70 -57.13
CA LEU A 3 -5.87 -33.52 -55.74
C LEU A 3 -4.86 -32.58 -55.05
N PRO A 4 -5.22 -31.30 -54.82
CA PRO A 4 -4.50 -30.46 -53.89
C PRO A 4 -5.49 -29.85 -52.88
N THR A 5 -5.61 -30.45 -51.70
CA THR A 5 -6.40 -29.89 -50.58
C THR A 5 -5.74 -30.03 -49.19
N PRO A 6 -4.41 -29.87 -48.98
CA PRO A 6 -3.88 -29.77 -47.62
C PRO A 6 -3.71 -28.32 -47.12
N HIS A 7 -3.89 -27.30 -47.96
CA HIS A 7 -3.52 -25.91 -47.63
C HIS A 7 -4.67 -24.95 -47.27
N LEU A 8 -5.92 -25.29 -47.63
CA LEU A 8 -7.09 -24.41 -47.42
C LEU A 8 -7.70 -24.55 -46.02
N HIS A 9 -7.28 -25.55 -45.25
CA HIS A 9 -7.55 -25.58 -43.82
C HIS A 9 -6.53 -24.73 -43.08
N ARG A 10 -6.94 -23.48 -42.90
CA ARG A 10 -6.82 -22.81 -41.62
C ARG A 10 -5.38 -22.42 -41.22
N LEU A 11 -4.75 -21.72 -42.14
CA LEU A 11 -4.08 -20.43 -41.86
C LEU A 11 -5.02 -19.37 -41.18
N LEU A 12 -6.17 -19.77 -40.62
CA LEU A 12 -7.20 -18.95 -39.98
C LEU A 12 -7.35 -19.27 -38.48
N VAL A 13 -6.48 -20.11 -37.92
CA VAL A 13 -6.37 -20.26 -36.45
C VAL A 13 -4.94 -19.95 -36.03
N LEU A 14 -4.37 -18.91 -36.66
CA LEU A 14 -3.32 -18.11 -36.06
C LEU A 14 -3.83 -17.60 -34.70
N PRO A 15 -2.96 -17.52 -33.69
CA PRO A 15 -3.29 -17.58 -32.28
C PRO A 15 -4.06 -16.34 -31.80
N LEU A 16 -5.36 -16.45 -31.55
CA LEU A 16 -6.17 -15.38 -30.93
C LEU A 16 -6.95 -15.84 -29.69
N PHE A 17 -6.42 -16.79 -28.93
CA PHE A 17 -6.97 -17.13 -27.62
C PHE A 17 -5.92 -17.04 -26.49
N ILE A 18 -4.92 -16.15 -26.63
CA ILE A 18 -3.98 -15.79 -25.55
C ILE A 18 -4.41 -14.48 -24.88
N ALA A 19 -5.70 -14.30 -24.60
CA ALA A 19 -6.22 -13.03 -24.08
C ALA A 19 -7.15 -13.16 -22.87
N LEU A 20 -7.02 -14.22 -22.07
CA LEU A 20 -7.77 -14.33 -20.80
C LEU A 20 -6.89 -14.70 -19.59
N THR A 21 -5.57 -14.52 -19.67
CA THR A 21 -4.69 -14.43 -18.50
C THR A 21 -4.76 -13.03 -17.89
N GLY A 22 -5.95 -12.66 -17.40
CA GLY A 22 -6.14 -11.49 -16.54
C GLY A 22 -6.05 -11.90 -15.08
N CYS A 23 -4.84 -12.17 -14.57
CA CYS A 23 -4.66 -12.29 -13.12
C CYS A 23 -4.74 -10.88 -12.51
N ALA A 24 -5.90 -10.52 -11.96
CA ALA A 24 -6.00 -9.37 -11.07
C ALA A 24 -5.28 -9.71 -9.75
N ALA A 25 -3.99 -9.42 -9.67
CA ALA A 25 -3.29 -9.38 -8.39
C ALA A 25 -3.69 -8.07 -7.69
N TYR A 26 -4.75 -8.12 -6.90
CA TYR A 26 -5.02 -7.05 -5.95
C TYR A 26 -4.08 -7.26 -4.76
N SER A 27 -3.11 -6.36 -4.60
CA SER A 27 -2.31 -6.30 -3.38
C SER A 27 -3.22 -5.86 -2.25
N VAL A 28 -3.77 -6.80 -1.47
CA VAL A 28 -4.29 -6.46 -0.14
C VAL A 28 -3.06 -6.04 0.67
N VAL A 29 -2.96 -4.75 1.00
CA VAL A 29 -1.95 -4.27 1.94
C VAL A 29 -2.33 -4.84 3.30
N ASN A 30 -1.74 -5.99 3.63
CA ASN A 30 -1.92 -6.63 4.92
C ASN A 30 -1.08 -5.85 5.95
N SER A 31 -1.73 -4.96 6.70
CA SER A 31 -1.10 -4.08 7.71
C SER A 31 -0.75 -4.82 9.01
N ASP A 32 -0.37 -6.10 8.93
CA ASP A 32 -0.14 -6.94 10.11
C ASP A 32 1.26 -6.79 10.73
N ARG A 33 2.07 -5.83 10.25
CA ARG A 33 3.40 -5.58 10.83
C ARG A 33 3.62 -4.11 11.12
N TYR A 34 3.04 -3.68 12.23
CA TYR A 34 3.39 -2.46 12.95
C TYR A 34 4.82 -2.60 13.54
N SER A 35 5.82 -2.69 12.67
CA SER A 35 7.21 -2.88 13.05
C SER A 35 7.87 -1.52 13.24
N GLY A 36 7.73 -0.98 14.45
CA GLY A 36 8.77 -0.31 15.27
C GLY A 36 9.64 0.83 14.71
N SER A 37 9.57 1.15 13.42
CA SER A 37 10.29 2.21 12.73
C SER A 37 9.25 3.12 12.07
N SER A 38 9.60 4.37 11.80
CA SER A 38 8.70 5.41 11.25
C SER A 38 7.83 4.98 10.05
N SER A 39 8.15 3.88 9.40
CA SER A 39 7.39 3.25 8.30
C SER A 39 6.03 2.65 8.70
N ALA A 40 5.71 2.56 10.00
CA ALA A 40 4.45 1.96 10.48
C ALA A 40 3.27 2.96 10.55
N VAL A 41 3.51 4.25 10.30
CA VAL A 41 2.44 5.26 10.35
C VAL A 41 1.93 5.51 8.94
N PRO A 42 0.65 5.24 8.65
CA PRO A 42 0.06 5.60 7.36
C PRO A 42 0.14 7.12 7.13
N ALA A 43 0.39 7.53 5.87
CA ALA A 43 0.69 8.92 5.52
C ALA A 43 -0.46 9.89 5.87
N GLU A 44 -1.70 9.41 5.85
CA GLU A 44 -2.90 10.16 6.23
C GLU A 44 -2.93 10.58 7.70
N TYR A 45 -2.09 9.98 8.56
CA TYR A 45 -2.01 10.30 9.98
C TYR A 45 -0.81 11.20 10.33
N ILE A 46 0.03 11.54 9.36
CA ILE A 46 1.07 12.56 9.49
C ILE A 46 0.37 13.89 9.82
N PRO A 47 0.80 14.62 10.87
CA PRO A 47 0.21 15.91 11.21
C PRO A 47 0.37 16.94 10.10
N SER A 48 -0.42 18.01 10.15
CA SER A 48 -0.32 19.11 9.18
C SER A 48 1.03 19.83 9.29
N PRO A 49 1.51 20.46 8.20
CA PRO A 49 2.78 21.20 8.23
C PRO A 49 2.84 22.22 9.36
N GLY A 50 3.93 22.19 10.12
CA GLY A 50 4.14 23.04 11.30
C GLY A 50 3.58 22.47 12.61
N PHE A 51 2.90 21.33 12.58
CA PHE A 51 2.43 20.61 13.77
C PHE A 51 3.19 19.31 13.98
N CYS A 52 3.18 18.85 15.23
CA CYS A 52 3.69 17.55 15.61
C CYS A 52 2.60 16.70 16.25
N ARG A 53 2.81 15.39 16.31
CA ARG A 53 1.87 14.45 16.90
C ARG A 53 2.61 13.30 17.56
N ILE A 54 2.20 12.92 18.77
CA ILE A 54 2.69 11.71 19.42
C ILE A 54 1.95 10.51 18.85
N TRP A 55 2.69 9.51 18.41
CA TRP A 55 2.16 8.30 17.81
C TRP A 55 2.58 7.07 18.60
N TYR A 56 1.63 6.44 19.26
CA TYR A 56 1.88 5.27 20.10
C TYR A 56 1.95 4.00 19.27
N LYS A 57 2.91 3.12 19.58
CA LYS A 57 3.12 1.87 18.86
C LYS A 57 2.03 0.82 19.09
N ASN A 58 1.26 0.95 20.17
CA ASN A 58 0.29 -0.01 20.67
C ASN A 58 -1.16 0.52 20.67
N ARG A 59 -1.47 1.52 19.85
CA ARG A 59 -2.80 2.11 19.75
C ARG A 59 -3.32 2.05 18.32
N THR A 60 -4.62 1.83 18.16
CA THR A 60 -5.28 1.98 16.86
C THR A 60 -5.34 3.46 16.47
N PRO A 61 -5.49 3.80 15.17
CA PRO A 61 -5.51 5.18 14.72
C PRO A 61 -6.54 6.07 15.43
N GLU A 62 -7.69 5.53 15.80
CA GLU A 62 -8.79 6.25 16.48
C GLU A 62 -8.45 6.59 17.94
N GLN A 63 -7.53 5.83 18.55
CA GLN A 63 -7.05 6.02 19.92
C GLN A 63 -5.82 6.93 20.01
N GLN A 64 -5.30 7.36 18.86
CA GLN A 64 -4.14 8.24 18.81
C GLN A 64 -4.55 9.66 19.22
N PRO A 65 -3.71 10.36 20.01
CA PRO A 65 -4.00 11.72 20.41
C PRO A 65 -4.08 12.66 19.20
N ALA A 66 -4.70 13.82 19.39
CA ALA A 66 -4.68 14.88 18.39
C ALA A 66 -3.26 15.43 18.17
N GLN A 67 -3.04 16.09 17.04
CA GLN A 67 -1.83 16.86 16.81
C GLN A 67 -1.74 18.09 17.73
N GLY A 68 -0.52 18.59 17.94
CA GLY A 68 -0.24 19.73 18.79
C GLY A 68 1.06 20.43 18.43
N ASP A 69 1.46 21.34 19.31
CA ASP A 69 2.67 22.15 19.16
C ASP A 69 3.95 21.30 19.29
N CYS A 70 4.87 21.44 18.33
CA CYS A 70 6.12 20.70 18.31
C CYS A 70 7.03 20.97 19.51
N ASP A 71 7.11 22.21 19.98
CA ASP A 71 7.98 22.58 21.09
C ASP A 71 7.49 22.01 22.41
N LYS A 72 6.18 21.84 22.56
CA LYS A 72 5.58 21.14 23.70
C LYS A 72 5.76 19.63 23.60
N LEU A 73 5.43 19.03 22.46
CA LEU A 73 5.41 17.57 22.32
C LEU A 73 6.80 16.94 22.29
N LYS A 74 7.83 17.65 21.81
CA LYS A 74 9.21 17.13 21.81
C LYS A 74 9.82 16.95 23.20
N GLN A 75 9.28 17.65 24.21
CA GLN A 75 9.80 17.62 25.58
C GLN A 75 9.37 16.36 26.34
N ASP A 76 8.24 15.77 25.95
CA ASP A 76 7.63 14.62 26.63
C ASP A 76 7.18 13.58 25.61
N VAL A 77 8.16 12.89 25.01
CA VAL A 77 7.91 11.77 24.10
C VAL A 77 8.01 10.46 24.88
N PRO A 78 6.90 9.72 25.05
CA PRO A 78 6.92 8.43 25.74
C PRO A 78 7.79 7.39 25.03
N GLU A 79 8.43 6.49 25.79
CA GLU A 79 9.30 5.44 25.24
C GLU A 79 8.63 4.53 24.21
N ASN A 80 7.32 4.28 24.38
CA ASN A 80 6.52 3.46 23.46
C ASN A 80 5.83 4.26 22.35
N ALA A 81 6.29 5.50 22.10
CA ALA A 81 5.75 6.39 21.09
C ALA A 81 6.85 6.99 20.21
N VAL A 82 6.43 7.62 19.12
CA VAL A 82 7.30 8.41 18.24
C VAL A 82 6.69 9.80 18.04
N LEU A 83 7.54 10.81 17.86
CA LEU A 83 7.10 12.14 17.48
C LEU A 83 7.03 12.24 15.95
N LEU A 84 5.84 12.39 15.42
CA LEU A 84 5.60 12.68 14.01
C LEU A 84 5.69 14.19 13.79
N LYS A 85 6.25 14.57 12.65
CA LYS A 85 6.36 15.96 12.20
C LYS A 85 5.72 16.10 10.83
N GLY A 86 4.88 17.12 10.69
CA GLY A 86 4.25 17.50 9.43
C GLY A 86 5.10 18.43 8.59
#